data_AF-A0A973P7Q6-F1
#
_entry.id   AF-A0A973P7Q6-F1
#
_cell.length_a   1.000
_cell.length_b   1.000
_cell.length_c   1.000
_cell.angle_alpha   90.00
_cell.angle_beta   90.00
_cell.angle_gamma   90.00
#
_symmetry.space_group_name_H-M   'P 1'
#
loop_
_entity.id
_entity.type
_entity.pdbx_description
1 polymer ?
#
loop_
_entity_poly.entity_id
_entity_poly.type
_entity_poly.pdbx_seq_one_letter_code
_entity_poly.pdbx_strand_id
1 'polypeptide(L)'
;MDHVRQIARAVLYDDCLLWPYRTAALRDQRRWTFGGVHPESYGRAHEGNPWLTQTQCLLEADGDDLVDVHVRFLHLVTCEVAVQREGELTSVPELTVGDTRHLPREEAKEREVAETGLRLADLLTCPARMDIEVPAGQRAEWLDGEGVLLRGWEALSGRAEVFAERLREGVFRLTVRVANTSAWQGETRAEAMKHTLISAHTVVTSASGRFVSLMEPPEPLRALAAGCHNIGTWPVLVGEEGERHTMLSAPVILYDHPKISPEARVGAFDATEIDQLMRLHGTMRET
;
A
#
# COMPACT_ATOMS: atom_id res chain seq x y z
N MET A 1 19.19 6.72 0.76
CA MET A 1 17.82 6.18 0.57
C MET A 1 16.96 7.33 0.10
N ASP A 2 16.29 7.17 -1.03
CA ASP A 2 15.43 8.19 -1.65
C ASP A 2 14.33 8.65 -0.68
N HIS A 3 14.19 9.97 -0.48
CA HIS A 3 13.24 10.60 0.44
C HIS A 3 11.79 10.20 0.12
N VAL A 4 11.46 10.08 -1.17
CA VAL A 4 10.16 9.61 -1.65
C VAL A 4 9.86 8.20 -1.13
N ARG A 5 10.84 7.29 -1.21
CA ARG A 5 10.67 5.91 -0.70
C ARG A 5 10.44 5.88 0.80
N GLN A 6 11.06 6.79 1.56
CA GLN A 6 10.84 6.88 3.00
C GLN A 6 9.42 7.36 3.31
N ILE A 7 8.90 8.36 2.59
CA ILE A 7 7.52 8.86 2.75
C ILE A 7 6.51 7.77 2.34
N ALA A 8 6.68 7.16 1.17
CA ALA A 8 5.82 6.07 0.72
C ALA A 8 5.83 4.90 1.72
N ARG A 9 6.98 4.62 2.35
CA ARG A 9 7.07 3.63 3.42
C ARG A 9 6.44 4.09 4.73
N ALA A 10 6.56 5.36 5.11
CA ALA A 10 5.85 5.90 6.26
C ALA A 10 4.34 5.76 6.08
N VAL A 11 3.82 6.07 4.89
CA VAL A 11 2.41 5.87 4.53
C VAL A 11 1.98 4.41 4.58
N LEU A 12 2.83 3.46 4.13
CA LEU A 12 2.51 2.03 4.25
C LEU A 12 2.21 1.64 5.69
N TYR A 13 2.91 2.23 6.65
CA TYR A 13 2.82 1.89 8.06
C TYR A 13 2.01 2.88 8.91
N ASP A 14 1.62 4.03 8.36
CA ASP A 14 0.77 5.01 9.05
C ASP A 14 -0.58 4.34 9.36
N ASP A 15 -0.96 4.35 10.64
CA ASP A 15 -2.09 3.60 11.21
C ASP A 15 -2.09 2.06 11.06
N CYS A 16 -1.01 1.45 10.52
CA CYS A 16 -0.80 0.01 10.60
C CYS A 16 -0.22 -0.34 11.99
N LEU A 17 -1.10 -0.42 12.98
CA LEU A 17 -0.75 -1.04 14.27
C LEU A 17 -0.50 -2.53 14.06
N LEU A 18 0.76 -2.89 13.87
CA LEU A 18 1.23 -4.28 13.78
C LEU A 18 2.23 -4.56 14.89
N TRP A 19 1.78 -4.65 16.15
CA TRP A 19 2.46 -5.45 17.21
C TRP A 19 1.64 -5.60 18.51
N PRO A 20 1.90 -6.64 19.33
CA PRO A 20 1.14 -7.88 19.41
C PRO A 20 -0.18 -7.72 20.20
N TYR A 21 -1.34 -7.81 19.54
CA TYR A 21 -2.63 -7.78 20.25
C TYR A 21 -3.20 -9.17 20.47
N ARG A 22 -3.42 -9.49 21.76
CA ARG A 22 -4.13 -10.67 22.26
C ARG A 22 -5.49 -10.82 21.59
N THR A 23 -5.87 -12.06 21.36
CA THR A 23 -7.17 -12.55 20.86
C THR A 23 -8.40 -12.14 21.69
N ALA A 24 -8.28 -11.29 22.73
CA ALA A 24 -9.33 -11.09 23.74
C ALA A 24 -9.66 -9.63 24.11
N ALA A 25 -9.08 -8.60 23.49
CA ALA A 25 -9.42 -7.21 23.81
C ALA A 25 -10.63 -6.72 22.99
N LEU A 26 -11.82 -6.77 23.60
CA LEU A 26 -13.12 -6.29 23.09
C LEU A 26 -13.18 -4.79 22.67
N ARG A 27 -12.07 -4.04 22.72
CA ARG A 27 -12.01 -2.61 22.39
C ARG A 27 -11.48 -2.28 20.99
N ASP A 28 -11.13 -3.30 20.20
CA ASP A 28 -10.25 -3.15 19.03
C ASP A 28 -10.86 -3.72 17.73
N GLN A 29 -12.13 -3.40 17.46
CA GLN A 29 -12.91 -4.02 16.38
C GLN A 29 -12.58 -3.52 14.96
N ARG A 30 -11.58 -2.64 14.78
CA ARG A 30 -11.17 -2.11 13.46
C ARG A 30 -9.66 -2.26 13.26
N ARG A 31 -9.19 -3.49 13.09
CA ARG A 31 -7.83 -3.75 12.56
C ARG A 31 -7.72 -3.12 11.16
N TRP A 32 -6.78 -2.19 11.01
CA TRP A 32 -6.50 -1.42 9.80
C TRP A 32 -7.63 -0.47 9.45
N THR A 33 -7.56 0.71 10.05
CA THR A 33 -8.59 1.74 9.98
C THR A 33 -8.64 2.45 8.64
N PHE A 34 -7.55 2.43 7.86
CA PHE A 34 -7.47 3.16 6.60
C PHE A 34 -6.87 2.32 5.46
N GLY A 35 -7.53 2.30 4.30
CA GLY A 35 -6.88 1.97 3.02
C GLY A 35 -6.74 0.51 2.58
N GLY A 36 -7.74 -0.35 2.80
CA GLY A 36 -7.75 -1.70 2.23
C GLY A 36 -8.47 -1.78 0.88
N VAL A 37 -7.84 -2.40 -0.12
CA VAL A 37 -8.52 -2.82 -1.37
C VAL A 37 -8.86 -4.30 -1.24
N HIS A 38 -10.10 -4.59 -0.86
CA HIS A 38 -10.58 -5.93 -0.54
C HIS A 38 -10.97 -6.73 -1.78
N PRO A 39 -11.06 -8.06 -1.71
CA PRO A 39 -11.60 -8.86 -2.81
C PRO A 39 -12.95 -8.31 -3.30
N GLU A 40 -13.15 -8.25 -4.62
CA GLU A 40 -14.33 -7.64 -5.24
C GLU A 40 -15.67 -8.17 -4.68
N SER A 41 -15.79 -9.49 -4.51
CA SER A 41 -17.00 -10.11 -3.95
C SER A 41 -17.28 -9.64 -2.52
N TYR A 42 -16.24 -9.49 -1.68
CA TYR A 42 -16.37 -8.96 -0.33
C TYR A 42 -16.79 -7.49 -0.35
N GLY A 43 -16.08 -6.66 -1.11
CA GLY A 43 -16.32 -5.22 -1.14
C GLY A 43 -17.68 -4.83 -1.74
N ARG A 44 -18.18 -5.59 -2.71
CA ARG A 44 -19.55 -5.41 -3.23
C ARG A 44 -20.63 -5.78 -2.22
N ALA A 45 -20.37 -6.77 -1.36
CA ALA A 45 -21.32 -7.22 -0.35
C ALA A 45 -21.32 -6.36 0.92
N HIS A 46 -20.23 -5.62 1.19
CA HIS A 46 -20.04 -4.87 2.44
C HIS A 46 -19.69 -3.41 2.16
N GLU A 47 -20.68 -2.51 2.31
CA GLU A 47 -20.47 -1.07 2.17
C GLU A 47 -19.31 -0.56 3.04
N GLY A 48 -18.56 0.42 2.52
CA GLY A 48 -17.37 0.97 3.19
C GLY A 48 -16.11 0.10 3.09
N ASN A 49 -16.16 -1.04 2.39
CA ASN A 49 -14.99 -1.89 2.12
C ASN A 49 -14.67 -1.82 0.62
N PRO A 50 -13.86 -0.84 0.16
CA PRO A 50 -13.60 -0.67 -1.26
C PRO A 50 -12.82 -1.86 -1.81
N TRP A 51 -13.15 -2.25 -3.04
CA TRP A 51 -12.42 -3.26 -3.82
C TRP A 51 -11.63 -2.64 -4.99
N LEU A 52 -11.71 -1.31 -5.11
CA LEU A 52 -11.07 -0.50 -6.13
C LEU A 52 -10.63 0.83 -5.53
N THR A 53 -9.43 1.29 -5.89
CA THR A 53 -9.01 2.69 -5.75
C THR A 53 -8.80 3.32 -7.12
N GLN A 54 -8.98 4.64 -7.18
CA GLN A 54 -8.70 5.43 -8.37
C GLN A 54 -7.92 6.67 -8.00
N THR A 55 -6.76 6.82 -8.63
CA THR A 55 -5.95 8.03 -8.60
C THR A 55 -6.11 8.76 -9.93
N GLN A 56 -6.46 10.04 -9.89
CA GLN A 56 -6.37 10.98 -10.99
C GLN A 56 -5.46 12.13 -10.58
N CYS A 57 -4.43 12.39 -11.37
CA CYS A 57 -3.54 13.52 -11.19
C CYS A 57 -3.36 14.26 -12.50
N LEU A 58 -2.99 15.53 -12.41
CA LEU A 58 -2.65 16.35 -13.57
C LEU A 58 -1.13 16.38 -13.74
N LEU A 59 -0.71 16.31 -15.00
CA LEU A 59 0.69 16.33 -15.39
C LEU A 59 0.88 17.36 -16.52
N GLU A 60 1.73 18.36 -16.27
CA GLU A 60 2.23 19.26 -17.30
C GLU A 60 3.39 18.56 -18.03
N ALA A 61 3.19 18.17 -19.28
CA ALA A 61 4.11 17.32 -20.03
C ALA A 61 3.84 17.37 -21.55
N ASP A 62 4.78 16.85 -22.33
CA ASP A 62 4.63 16.54 -23.75
C ASP A 62 4.18 15.09 -23.99
N GLY A 63 3.70 14.78 -25.20
CA GLY A 63 3.23 13.43 -25.51
C GLY A 63 4.31 12.34 -25.45
N ASP A 64 5.56 12.70 -25.70
CA ASP A 64 6.71 11.78 -25.65
C ASP A 64 7.30 11.64 -24.24
N ASP A 65 6.82 12.42 -23.27
CA ASP A 65 7.25 12.27 -21.88
C ASP A 65 6.80 10.92 -21.32
N LEU A 66 7.64 10.40 -20.43
CA LEU A 66 7.48 9.09 -19.81
C LEU A 66 7.02 9.24 -18.36
N VAL A 67 6.22 8.28 -17.91
CA VAL A 67 5.86 8.11 -16.51
C VAL A 67 6.21 6.70 -16.03
N ASP A 68 6.67 6.59 -14.79
CA ASP A 68 6.77 5.32 -14.09
C ASP A 68 5.65 5.24 -13.05
N VAL A 69 5.03 4.07 -12.94
CA VAL A 69 3.92 3.83 -12.00
C VAL A 69 4.28 2.65 -11.12
N HIS A 70 4.26 2.87 -9.80
CA HIS A 70 4.46 1.85 -8.79
C HIS A 70 3.20 1.74 -7.93
N VAL A 71 2.67 0.54 -7.79
CA VAL A 71 1.60 0.23 -6.84
C VAL A 71 2.19 -0.63 -5.74
N ARG A 72 2.10 -0.14 -4.51
CA ARG A 72 2.69 -0.77 -3.32
C ARG A 72 1.63 -1.00 -2.28
N PHE A 73 1.71 -2.13 -1.59
CA PHE A 73 0.74 -2.53 -0.59
C PHE A 73 1.37 -3.49 0.42
N LEU A 74 0.74 -3.63 1.57
CA LEU A 74 1.01 -4.67 2.55
C LEU A 74 0.15 -5.90 2.25
N HIS A 75 0.70 -7.08 2.47
CA HIS A 75 0.04 -8.38 2.34
C HIS A 75 0.16 -9.12 3.68
N LEU A 76 -0.97 -9.62 4.20
CA LEU A 76 -1.00 -10.33 5.47
C LEU A 76 -0.23 -11.66 5.37
N VAL A 77 0.69 -11.85 6.30
CA VAL A 77 1.39 -13.11 6.53
C VAL A 77 1.05 -13.59 7.94
N THR A 78 0.55 -14.80 8.09
CA THR A 78 0.42 -15.42 9.42
C THR A 78 1.74 -16.05 9.79
N CYS A 79 2.22 -15.84 11.00
CA CYS A 79 3.37 -16.53 11.57
C CYS A 79 2.88 -17.39 12.73
N GLU A 80 2.79 -18.69 12.51
CA GLU A 80 2.51 -19.68 13.56
C GLU A 80 3.83 -20.15 14.20
N VAL A 81 3.76 -20.63 15.43
CA VAL A 81 4.90 -21.27 16.09
C VAL A 81 4.62 -22.76 16.24
N ALA A 82 5.62 -23.58 15.93
CA ALA A 82 5.51 -25.04 15.94
C ALA A 82 6.77 -25.66 16.54
N VAL A 83 6.62 -26.90 17.00
CA VAL A 83 7.74 -27.77 17.40
C VAL A 83 7.82 -28.97 16.49
N GLN A 84 9.02 -29.38 16.09
CA GLN A 84 9.23 -30.63 15.38
C GLN A 84 9.41 -31.76 16.38
N ARG A 85 8.48 -32.72 16.38
CA ARG A 85 8.56 -33.94 17.20
C ARG A 85 8.46 -35.14 16.28
N GLU A 86 9.42 -36.06 16.39
CA GLU A 86 9.43 -37.30 15.59
C GLU A 86 9.34 -37.06 14.07
N GLY A 87 9.84 -35.90 13.61
CA GLY A 87 9.80 -35.49 12.21
C GLY A 87 8.54 -34.70 11.80
N GLU A 88 7.51 -34.64 12.64
CA GLU A 88 6.26 -33.92 12.38
C GLU A 88 6.23 -32.54 13.05
N LEU A 89 5.66 -31.55 12.36
CA LEU A 89 5.47 -30.20 12.89
C LEU A 89 4.13 -30.10 13.62
N THR A 90 4.18 -29.79 14.92
CA THR A 90 3.00 -29.56 15.75
C THR A 90 2.92 -28.09 16.14
N SER A 91 1.87 -27.39 15.73
CA SER A 91 1.62 -26.01 16.17
C SER A 91 1.42 -25.94 17.68
N VAL A 92 2.00 -24.93 18.31
CA VAL A 92 1.91 -24.68 19.76
C VAL A 92 1.49 -23.23 20.02
N PRO A 93 0.83 -22.92 21.14
CA PRO A 93 0.41 -21.54 21.43
C PRO A 93 1.58 -20.60 21.77
N GLU A 94 2.73 -21.17 22.14
CA GLU A 94 3.92 -20.46 22.57
C GLU A 94 5.14 -21.38 22.44
N LEU A 95 6.27 -20.79 22.04
CA LEU A 95 7.54 -21.48 21.90
C LEU A 95 8.66 -20.63 22.52
N THR A 96 9.42 -21.20 23.44
CA THR A 96 10.60 -20.53 24.04
C THR A 96 11.86 -21.21 23.55
N VAL A 97 12.77 -20.44 22.94
CA VAL A 97 14.08 -20.89 22.47
C VAL A 97 15.14 -20.01 23.13
N GLY A 98 15.98 -20.60 23.97
CA GLY A 98 16.87 -19.85 24.86
C GLY A 98 16.07 -18.91 25.78
N ASP A 99 16.42 -17.63 25.77
CA ASP A 99 15.73 -16.57 26.52
C ASP A 99 14.62 -15.86 25.73
N THR A 100 14.39 -16.28 24.47
CA THR A 100 13.43 -15.62 23.57
C THR A 100 12.12 -16.38 23.50
N ARG A 101 11.02 -15.66 23.72
CA ARG A 101 9.66 -16.18 23.65
C ARG A 101 9.02 -15.81 22.31
N HIS A 102 8.54 -16.80 21.60
CA HIS A 102 7.83 -16.67 20.33
C HIS A 102 6.35 -16.98 20.50
N LEU A 103 5.50 -16.13 19.95
CA LEU A 103 4.05 -16.27 19.92
C LEU A 103 3.54 -16.24 18.47
N PRO A 104 2.42 -16.92 18.16
CA PRO A 104 1.71 -16.72 16.90
C PRO A 104 1.35 -15.25 16.70
N ARG A 105 1.49 -14.76 15.48
CA ARG A 105 1.24 -13.36 15.14
C ARG A 105 0.87 -13.19 13.67
N GLU A 106 0.30 -12.03 13.36
CA GLU A 106 0.16 -11.55 11.99
C GLU A 106 1.32 -10.59 11.70
N GLU A 107 1.89 -10.71 10.51
CA GLU A 107 2.93 -9.86 9.95
C GLU A 107 2.40 -9.21 8.66
N ALA A 108 3.02 -8.10 8.25
CA ALA A 108 2.76 -7.51 6.95
C ALA A 108 3.99 -7.60 6.06
N LYS A 109 3.79 -8.15 4.86
CA LYS A 109 4.80 -8.20 3.82
C LYS A 109 4.55 -7.09 2.81
N GLU A 110 5.54 -6.19 2.64
CA GLU A 110 5.51 -5.22 1.53
C GLU A 110 5.54 -5.97 0.18
N ARG A 111 4.64 -5.59 -0.72
CA ARG A 111 4.54 -6.04 -2.11
C ARG A 111 4.51 -4.82 -3.03
N GLU A 112 5.01 -5.01 -4.24
CA GLU A 112 5.11 -3.96 -5.25
C GLU A 112 4.92 -4.56 -6.64
N VAL A 113 4.17 -3.85 -7.48
CA VAL A 113 4.19 -4.00 -8.93
C VAL A 113 4.53 -2.65 -9.54
N ALA A 114 5.30 -2.66 -10.61
CA ALA A 114 5.78 -1.45 -11.26
C ALA A 114 5.81 -1.60 -12.77
N GLU A 115 5.50 -0.52 -13.47
CA GLU A 115 5.68 -0.39 -14.92
C GLU A 115 6.37 0.94 -15.18
N THR A 116 7.42 0.91 -16.00
CA THR A 116 8.34 2.03 -16.16
C THR A 116 8.43 2.44 -17.62
N GLY A 117 8.65 3.72 -17.90
CA GLY A 117 8.79 4.21 -19.25
C GLY A 117 7.48 4.22 -20.04
N LEU A 118 6.34 4.36 -19.36
CA LEU A 118 5.05 4.49 -20.03
C LEU A 118 4.97 5.85 -20.72
N ARG A 119 4.92 5.84 -22.05
CA ARG A 119 4.81 7.07 -22.82
C ARG A 119 3.39 7.61 -22.83
N LEU A 120 3.22 8.89 -22.52
CA LEU A 120 1.91 9.52 -22.41
C LEU A 120 1.09 9.41 -23.70
N ALA A 121 1.71 9.56 -24.88
CA ALA A 121 1.03 9.42 -26.17
C ALA A 121 0.40 8.03 -26.37
N ASP A 122 1.06 6.96 -25.90
CA ASP A 122 0.54 5.61 -26.01
C ASP A 122 -0.65 5.42 -25.06
N LEU A 123 -0.54 5.94 -23.83
CA LEU A 123 -1.60 5.90 -22.81
C LEU A 123 -2.88 6.64 -23.18
N LEU A 124 -2.84 7.57 -24.16
CA LEU A 124 -4.05 8.21 -24.72
C LEU A 124 -4.90 7.24 -25.56
N THR A 125 -4.27 6.20 -26.11
CA THR A 125 -4.89 5.30 -27.08
C THR A 125 -5.08 3.90 -26.53
N CYS A 126 -4.15 3.44 -25.70
CA CYS A 126 -4.15 2.10 -25.13
C CYS A 126 -3.77 2.17 -23.65
N PRO A 127 -4.68 1.82 -22.73
CA PRO A 127 -4.35 1.69 -21.32
C PRO A 127 -3.26 0.64 -21.10
N ALA A 128 -2.24 0.99 -20.31
CA ALA A 128 -1.28 0.01 -19.82
C ALA A 128 -1.89 -0.80 -18.67
N ARG A 129 -1.55 -2.08 -18.60
CA ARG A 129 -2.07 -3.02 -17.61
C ARG A 129 -0.93 -3.70 -16.88
N MET A 130 -1.06 -3.78 -15.56
CA MET A 130 -0.12 -4.45 -14.67
C MET A 130 -0.90 -5.45 -13.83
N ASP A 131 -0.57 -6.72 -13.93
CA ASP A 131 -1.18 -7.75 -13.10
C ASP A 131 -0.47 -7.83 -11.74
N ILE A 132 -1.25 -7.90 -10.67
CA ILE A 132 -0.79 -8.14 -9.32
C ILE A 132 -1.07 -9.61 -9.04
N GLU A 133 -0.03 -10.45 -8.98
CA GLU A 133 -0.18 -11.87 -8.71
C GLU A 133 0.81 -12.33 -7.64
N VAL A 134 0.27 -12.83 -6.53
CA VAL A 134 1.03 -13.46 -5.45
C VAL A 134 0.44 -14.85 -5.22
N PRO A 135 1.17 -15.93 -5.54
CA PRO A 135 0.68 -17.28 -5.23
C PRO A 135 0.65 -17.51 -3.72
N ALA A 136 -0.29 -18.34 -3.27
CA ALA A 136 -0.33 -18.83 -1.89
C ALA A 136 0.99 -19.54 -1.58
N GLY A 137 1.46 -19.40 -0.34
CA GLY A 137 2.74 -19.98 0.03
C GLY A 137 2.95 -20.08 1.52
N GLN A 138 3.95 -20.87 1.87
CA GLN A 138 4.39 -21.06 3.24
C GLN A 138 5.92 -21.13 3.28
N ARG A 139 6.52 -20.62 4.35
CA ARG A 139 7.94 -20.67 4.62
C ARG A 139 8.18 -21.05 6.08
N ALA A 140 9.00 -22.08 6.29
CA ALA A 140 9.51 -22.43 7.60
C ALA A 140 10.82 -21.70 7.88
N GLU A 141 10.96 -21.15 9.08
CA GLU A 141 12.21 -20.69 9.65
C GLU A 141 12.48 -21.53 10.90
N TRP A 142 13.57 -22.30 10.86
CA TRP A 142 13.98 -23.17 11.95
C TRP A 142 14.75 -22.36 12.98
N LEU A 143 14.36 -22.52 14.24
CA LEU A 143 15.04 -21.95 15.39
C LEU A 143 16.00 -23.00 15.98
N ASP A 144 16.82 -22.61 16.96
CA ASP A 144 17.66 -23.56 17.67
C ASP A 144 16.80 -24.65 18.34
N GLY A 145 17.27 -25.91 18.26
CA GLY A 145 16.56 -27.07 18.78
C GLY A 145 15.42 -27.54 17.88
N GLU A 146 14.24 -27.80 18.47
CA GLU A 146 13.06 -28.34 17.77
C GLU A 146 12.06 -27.23 17.35
N GLY A 147 12.41 -25.95 17.52
CA GLY A 147 11.49 -24.84 17.29
C GLY A 147 11.38 -24.40 15.83
N VAL A 148 10.18 -24.03 15.37
CA VAL A 148 9.92 -23.56 14.00
C VAL A 148 8.93 -22.39 13.99
N LEU A 149 9.24 -21.35 13.22
CA LEU A 149 8.29 -20.32 12.82
C LEU A 149 7.75 -20.64 11.42
N LEU A 150 6.44 -20.86 11.31
CA LEU A 150 5.76 -21.18 10.06
C LEU A 150 5.02 -19.94 9.55
N ARG A 151 5.56 -19.31 8.51
CA ARG A 151 4.93 -18.15 7.87
C ARG A 151 4.10 -18.58 6.68
N GLY A 152 2.79 -18.33 6.71
CA GLY A 152 1.86 -18.62 5.62
C GLY A 152 1.22 -17.35 5.06
N TRP A 153 0.87 -17.35 3.78
CA TRP A 153 0.09 -16.29 3.16
C TRP A 153 -0.83 -16.86 2.08
N GLU A 154 -1.99 -16.23 1.92
CA GLU A 154 -2.96 -16.60 0.90
C GLU A 154 -2.58 -16.05 -0.48
N ALA A 155 -3.13 -16.68 -1.52
CA ALA A 155 -3.03 -16.15 -2.88
C ALA A 155 -3.74 -14.80 -2.98
N LEU A 156 -3.19 -13.90 -3.78
CA LEU A 156 -3.69 -12.55 -3.96
C LEU A 156 -3.53 -12.16 -5.42
N SER A 157 -4.65 -11.77 -6.03
CA SER A 157 -4.74 -11.36 -7.43
C SER A 157 -5.35 -9.96 -7.52
N GLY A 158 -4.86 -9.15 -8.44
CA GLY A 158 -5.34 -7.80 -8.67
C GLY A 158 -4.87 -7.25 -10.01
N ARG A 159 -5.33 -6.05 -10.33
CA ARG A 159 -4.94 -5.36 -11.57
C ARG A 159 -4.77 -3.87 -11.31
N ALA A 160 -3.69 -3.31 -11.84
CA ALA A 160 -3.56 -1.88 -12.05
C ALA A 160 -3.74 -1.54 -13.53
N GLU A 161 -4.58 -0.56 -13.83
CA GLU A 161 -4.74 0.01 -15.18
C GLU A 161 -4.32 1.48 -15.17
N VAL A 162 -3.45 1.86 -16.11
CA VAL A 162 -2.94 3.21 -16.27
C VAL A 162 -3.38 3.74 -17.63
N PHE A 163 -3.98 4.93 -17.66
CA PHE A 163 -4.38 5.58 -18.92
C PHE A 163 -4.37 7.09 -18.77
N ALA A 164 -4.30 7.79 -19.90
CA ALA A 164 -4.21 9.25 -19.92
C ALA A 164 -5.32 9.87 -20.77
N GLU A 165 -5.70 11.09 -20.40
CA GLU A 165 -6.55 11.97 -21.21
C GLU A 165 -5.81 13.28 -21.44
N ARG A 166 -5.77 13.76 -22.68
CA ARG A 166 -5.25 15.10 -22.97
C ARG A 166 -6.35 16.13 -22.69
N LEU A 167 -6.14 16.98 -21.69
CA LEU A 167 -7.11 18.01 -21.31
C LEU A 167 -6.94 19.30 -22.12
N ARG A 168 -5.68 19.63 -22.46
CA ARG A 168 -5.28 20.70 -23.38
C ARG A 168 -3.84 20.48 -23.83
N GLU A 169 -3.31 21.38 -24.65
CA GLU A 169 -1.89 21.38 -25.00
C GLU A 169 -1.03 21.44 -23.73
N GLY A 170 -0.02 20.56 -23.65
CA GLY A 170 0.90 20.48 -22.51
C GLY A 170 0.30 19.96 -21.19
N VAL A 171 -0.97 19.51 -21.14
CA VAL A 171 -1.61 19.05 -19.88
C VAL A 171 -2.39 17.76 -20.07
N PHE A 172 -2.03 16.78 -19.26
CA PHE A 172 -2.65 15.46 -19.21
C PHE A 172 -3.33 15.23 -17.86
N ARG A 173 -4.41 14.45 -17.88
CA ARG A 173 -4.90 13.74 -16.71
C ARG A 173 -4.45 12.30 -16.80
N LEU A 174 -3.61 11.88 -15.86
CA LEU A 174 -3.23 10.48 -15.71
C LEU A 174 -4.18 9.83 -14.70
N THR A 175 -4.73 8.68 -15.07
CA THR A 175 -5.56 7.86 -14.19
C THR A 175 -4.86 6.54 -13.91
N VAL A 176 -4.75 6.17 -12.64
CA VAL A 176 -4.33 4.83 -12.19
C VAL A 176 -5.49 4.22 -11.41
N ARG A 177 -5.99 3.08 -11.86
CA ARG A 177 -7.02 2.29 -11.15
C ARG A 177 -6.40 1.02 -10.63
N VAL A 178 -6.58 0.73 -9.33
CA VAL A 178 -6.13 -0.52 -8.72
C VAL A 178 -7.35 -1.28 -8.24
N ALA A 179 -7.56 -2.49 -8.76
CA ALA A 179 -8.65 -3.39 -8.38
C ALA A 179 -8.07 -4.65 -7.73
N ASN A 180 -8.73 -5.14 -6.69
CA ASN A 180 -8.45 -6.46 -6.15
C ASN A 180 -9.43 -7.49 -6.75
N THR A 181 -8.88 -8.40 -7.54
CA THR A 181 -9.62 -9.42 -8.29
C THR A 181 -9.44 -10.81 -7.71
N SER A 182 -8.95 -10.91 -6.47
CA SER A 182 -8.76 -12.19 -5.77
C SER A 182 -10.07 -12.94 -5.69
N ALA A 183 -10.04 -14.24 -6.00
CA ALA A 183 -11.18 -15.10 -5.77
C ALA A 183 -11.42 -15.23 -4.27
N TRP A 184 -12.65 -14.93 -3.82
CA TRP A 184 -13.00 -14.97 -2.40
C TRP A 184 -14.44 -15.45 -2.19
N GLN A 185 -14.61 -16.37 -1.25
CA GLN A 185 -15.88 -17.05 -0.90
C GLN A 185 -16.06 -17.18 0.63
N GLY A 186 -15.39 -16.33 1.42
CA GLY A 186 -15.51 -16.35 2.88
C GLY A 186 -16.76 -15.63 3.39
N GLU A 187 -16.85 -15.49 4.70
CA GLU A 187 -17.94 -14.73 5.35
C GLU A 187 -17.41 -13.58 6.19
N THR A 188 -16.20 -13.73 6.73
CA THR A 188 -15.69 -12.79 7.72
C THR A 188 -14.74 -11.77 7.11
N ARG A 189 -14.69 -10.58 7.73
CA ARG A 189 -13.67 -9.58 7.43
C ARG A 189 -12.27 -10.13 7.65
N ALA A 190 -12.04 -10.89 8.73
CA ALA A 190 -10.72 -11.43 9.03
C ALA A 190 -10.18 -12.33 7.91
N GLU A 191 -11.04 -13.15 7.28
CA GLU A 191 -10.67 -13.94 6.11
C GLU A 191 -10.42 -13.08 4.88
N ALA A 192 -11.28 -12.10 4.60
CA ALA A 192 -11.09 -11.17 3.49
C ALA A 192 -9.76 -10.39 3.59
N MET A 193 -9.28 -10.10 4.81
CA MET A 193 -8.02 -9.38 5.00
C MET A 193 -6.80 -10.15 4.50
N LYS A 194 -6.84 -11.49 4.50
CA LYS A 194 -5.75 -12.33 3.99
C LYS A 194 -5.53 -12.16 2.48
N HIS A 195 -6.57 -11.71 1.77
CA HIS A 195 -6.57 -11.45 0.34
C HIS A 195 -6.63 -9.96 0.00
N THR A 196 -6.48 -9.05 0.97
CA THR A 196 -6.62 -7.60 0.78
C THR A 196 -5.29 -6.97 0.35
N LEU A 197 -5.32 -5.98 -0.55
CA LEU A 197 -4.20 -5.06 -0.76
C LEU A 197 -4.24 -3.99 0.34
N ILE A 198 -3.43 -4.13 1.37
CA ILE A 198 -3.54 -3.34 2.60
C ILE A 198 -2.69 -2.08 2.46
N SER A 199 -3.22 -0.92 2.84
CA SER A 199 -2.56 0.38 2.65
C SER A 199 -2.04 0.54 1.21
N ALA A 200 -2.88 0.17 0.23
CA ALA A 200 -2.50 0.25 -1.17
C ALA A 200 -2.35 1.71 -1.59
N HIS A 201 -1.17 2.06 -2.10
CA HIS A 201 -0.86 3.40 -2.57
C HIS A 201 -0.14 3.34 -3.91
N THR A 202 -0.24 4.43 -4.66
CA THR A 202 0.36 4.58 -5.99
C THR A 202 1.41 5.68 -5.93
N VAL A 203 2.61 5.40 -6.45
CA VAL A 203 3.64 6.41 -6.71
C VAL A 203 3.76 6.56 -8.22
N VAL A 204 3.69 7.79 -8.71
CA VAL A 204 3.93 8.11 -10.12
C VAL A 204 5.08 9.09 -10.20
N THR A 205 6.05 8.80 -11.05
CA THR A 205 7.20 9.68 -11.32
C THR A 205 7.24 10.08 -12.80
N SER A 206 7.77 11.25 -13.09
CA SER A 206 8.13 11.68 -14.44
C SER A 206 9.38 12.55 -14.40
N ALA A 207 10.39 12.18 -15.17
CA ALA A 207 11.66 12.93 -15.20
C ALA A 207 11.51 14.32 -15.84
N SER A 208 10.69 14.41 -16.89
CA SER A 208 10.47 15.64 -17.66
C SER A 208 9.16 16.34 -17.30
N GLY A 209 8.12 15.55 -16.98
CA GLY A 209 6.81 16.06 -16.62
C GLY A 209 6.76 16.69 -15.23
N ARG A 210 5.80 17.59 -15.02
CA ARG A 210 5.56 18.27 -13.74
C ARG A 210 4.13 18.07 -13.25
N PHE A 211 3.97 17.31 -12.18
CA PHE A 211 2.67 17.10 -11.54
C PHE A 211 2.12 18.40 -10.97
N VAL A 212 0.81 18.57 -11.03
CA VAL A 212 0.11 19.74 -10.49
C VAL A 212 -0.47 19.37 -9.14
N SER A 213 -0.26 20.23 -8.14
CA SER A 213 -0.97 20.12 -6.87
C SER A 213 -2.49 20.16 -7.11
N LEU A 214 -3.22 19.18 -6.57
CA LEU A 214 -4.69 19.23 -6.60
C LEU A 214 -5.26 20.04 -5.44
N MET A 215 -4.47 20.27 -4.38
CA MET A 215 -4.87 21.08 -3.23
C MET A 215 -4.68 22.57 -3.50
N GLU A 216 -3.54 22.94 -4.06
CA GLU A 216 -3.17 24.32 -4.38
C GLU A 216 -2.83 24.45 -5.88
N PRO A 217 -3.80 24.17 -6.78
CA PRO A 217 -3.55 24.23 -8.21
C PRO A 217 -3.29 25.68 -8.66
N PRO A 218 -2.33 25.90 -9.59
CA PRO A 218 -2.18 27.19 -10.26
C PRO A 218 -3.48 27.67 -10.91
N GLU A 219 -3.71 28.98 -10.94
CA GLU A 219 -4.96 29.59 -11.45
C GLU A 219 -5.41 29.02 -12.81
N PRO A 220 -4.53 28.86 -13.83
CA PRO A 220 -4.95 28.35 -15.15
C PRO A 220 -5.35 26.87 -15.17
N LEU A 221 -5.14 26.13 -14.08
CA LEU A 221 -5.35 24.69 -13.94
C LEU A 221 -6.43 24.35 -12.91
N ARG A 222 -6.91 25.33 -12.13
CA ARG A 222 -7.87 25.10 -11.04
C ARG A 222 -9.12 24.35 -11.48
N ALA A 223 -9.69 24.71 -12.63
CA ALA A 223 -10.87 24.03 -13.17
C ALA A 223 -10.58 22.57 -13.58
N LEU A 224 -9.40 22.30 -14.15
CA LEU A 224 -8.99 20.94 -14.53
C LEU A 224 -8.72 20.07 -13.30
N ALA A 225 -8.12 20.66 -12.25
CA ALA A 225 -7.83 20.01 -10.99
C ALA A 225 -9.12 19.65 -10.24
N ALA A 226 -10.06 20.59 -10.16
CA ALA A 226 -11.40 20.36 -9.60
C ALA A 226 -12.20 19.28 -10.34
N GLY A 227 -11.88 19.03 -11.62
CA GLY A 227 -12.47 17.95 -12.40
C GLY A 227 -11.86 16.57 -12.18
N CYS A 228 -10.82 16.44 -11.35
CA CYS A 228 -10.23 15.14 -11.01
C CYS A 228 -11.08 14.44 -9.95
N HIS A 229 -11.25 13.13 -10.10
CA HIS A 229 -12.03 12.29 -9.19
C HIS A 229 -11.17 11.14 -8.65
N ASN A 230 -10.89 11.20 -7.36
CA ASN A 230 -10.13 10.18 -6.65
C ASN A 230 -11.05 9.33 -5.77
N ILE A 231 -10.80 8.02 -5.71
CA ILE A 231 -11.61 7.05 -4.94
C ILE A 231 -10.71 6.33 -3.95
N GLY A 232 -10.97 6.54 -2.65
CA GLY A 232 -10.24 5.88 -1.56
C GLY A 232 -8.78 6.29 -1.43
N THR A 233 -8.38 7.39 -2.09
CA THR A 233 -7.00 7.84 -2.12
C THR A 233 -6.88 9.34 -2.37
N TRP A 234 -5.78 9.94 -1.91
CA TRP A 234 -5.48 11.36 -2.00
C TRP A 234 -4.09 11.57 -2.63
N PRO A 235 -4.02 12.03 -3.90
CA PRO A 235 -2.76 12.34 -4.56
C PRO A 235 -2.15 13.64 -4.01
N VAL A 236 -0.88 13.58 -3.65
CA VAL A 236 -0.06 14.70 -3.19
C VAL A 236 1.30 14.70 -3.87
N LEU A 237 1.91 15.87 -3.99
CA LEU A 237 3.29 16.02 -4.44
C LEU A 237 4.25 15.54 -3.36
N VAL A 238 5.32 14.86 -3.77
CA VAL A 238 6.35 14.34 -2.85
C VAL A 238 7.74 14.67 -3.40
N GLY A 239 8.65 15.00 -2.49
CA GLY A 239 9.97 15.53 -2.79
C GLY A 239 10.25 16.75 -1.94
N GLU A 240 11.38 17.41 -2.17
CA GLU A 240 11.68 18.70 -1.55
C GLU A 240 10.63 19.75 -1.96
N GLU A 241 10.46 20.78 -1.14
CA GLU A 241 9.48 21.84 -1.40
C GLU A 241 9.67 22.45 -2.79
N GLY A 242 8.62 22.42 -3.61
CA GLY A 242 8.65 22.90 -4.99
C GLY A 242 9.06 21.87 -6.05
N GLU A 243 9.51 20.66 -5.66
CA GLU A 243 9.70 19.55 -6.59
C GLU A 243 8.36 19.00 -7.09
N ARG A 244 8.25 18.77 -8.39
CA ARG A 244 6.97 18.37 -9.03
C ARG A 244 7.11 17.13 -9.89
N HIS A 245 8.14 16.33 -9.68
CA HIS A 245 8.45 15.15 -10.49
C HIS A 245 7.84 13.86 -9.95
N THR A 246 7.31 13.89 -8.73
CA THR A 246 6.74 12.71 -8.07
C THR A 246 5.40 13.04 -7.42
N MET A 247 4.44 12.16 -7.61
CA MET A 247 3.13 12.16 -6.95
C MET A 247 2.95 10.86 -6.18
N LEU A 248 2.48 10.96 -4.94
CA LEU A 248 2.05 9.84 -4.11
C LEU A 248 0.55 9.94 -3.90
N SER A 249 -0.18 8.88 -4.23
CA SER A 249 -1.60 8.75 -3.90
C SER A 249 -1.79 7.66 -2.88
N ALA A 250 -2.15 8.08 -1.67
CA ALA A 250 -2.22 7.25 -0.47
C ALA A 250 -3.66 7.16 0.04
N PRO A 251 -4.03 6.12 0.82
CA PRO A 251 -5.36 6.03 1.43
C PRO A 251 -5.50 6.82 2.74
N VAL A 252 -4.61 7.80 2.94
CA VAL A 252 -4.60 8.73 4.06
C VAL A 252 -4.48 10.15 3.51
N ILE A 253 -5.14 11.10 4.16
CA ILE A 253 -5.10 12.51 3.76
C ILE A 253 -3.74 13.09 4.16
N LEU A 254 -2.99 13.56 3.17
CA LEU A 254 -1.71 14.22 3.32
C LEU A 254 -1.78 15.61 2.69
N TYR A 255 -0.84 16.47 3.09
CA TYR A 255 -0.51 17.67 2.33
C TYR A 255 0.63 17.37 1.35
N ASP A 256 0.81 18.24 0.36
CA ASP A 256 1.96 18.24 -0.53
C ASP A 256 3.24 18.41 0.27
N HIS A 257 4.30 17.77 -0.21
CA HIS A 257 5.60 17.74 0.44
C HIS A 257 5.52 17.27 1.91
N PRO A 258 4.87 16.13 2.19
CA PRO A 258 4.69 15.67 3.55
C PRO A 258 6.04 15.37 4.17
N LYS A 259 6.24 15.77 5.43
CA LYS A 259 7.50 15.57 6.15
C LYS A 259 7.35 14.47 7.19
N ILE A 260 8.32 13.57 7.20
CA ILE A 260 8.48 12.59 8.28
C ILE A 260 8.93 13.36 9.53
N SER A 261 8.29 13.10 10.68
CA SER A 261 8.71 13.71 11.94
C SER A 261 10.16 13.33 12.30
N PRO A 262 11.00 14.26 12.79
CA PRO A 262 12.35 13.94 13.26
C PRO A 262 12.39 12.89 14.38
N GLU A 263 11.29 12.74 15.12
CA GLU A 263 11.13 11.72 16.17
C GLU A 263 10.95 10.30 15.60
N ALA A 264 10.66 10.17 14.30
CA ALA A 264 10.63 8.90 13.61
C ALA A 264 12.07 8.49 13.24
N ARG A 265 12.68 7.54 13.99
CA ARG A 265 13.97 6.98 13.58
C ARG A 265 13.74 6.12 12.33
N VAL A 266 14.45 6.45 11.26
CA VAL A 266 14.62 5.55 10.11
C VAL A 266 15.55 4.40 10.55
N GLY A 267 14.96 3.35 11.13
CA GLY A 267 15.65 2.10 11.47
C GLY A 267 15.33 1.00 10.48
N ALA A 268 16.27 0.07 10.28
CA ALA A 268 16.02 -1.16 9.53
C ALA A 268 14.96 -1.99 10.27
N PHE A 269 13.72 -1.96 9.78
CA PHE A 269 12.67 -2.87 10.22
C PHE A 269 13.01 -4.29 9.74
N ASP A 270 13.68 -5.06 10.58
CA ASP A 270 13.71 -6.52 10.47
C ASP A 270 12.38 -7.07 11.02
N ALA A 271 11.91 -8.19 10.48
CA ALA A 271 10.63 -8.81 10.84
C ALA A 271 10.54 -9.27 12.31
N THR A 272 11.62 -9.07 13.08
CA THR A 272 11.78 -9.38 14.49
C THR A 272 11.86 -8.15 15.40
N GLU A 273 12.05 -6.93 14.87
CA GLU A 273 12.11 -5.68 15.66
C GLU A 273 11.45 -4.51 14.91
N ILE A 274 10.11 -4.40 15.03
CA ILE A 274 9.34 -3.23 14.58
C ILE A 274 8.77 -2.53 15.82
N ASP A 275 9.62 -1.81 16.55
CA ASP A 275 9.21 -1.11 17.78
C ASP A 275 9.05 0.41 17.60
N GLN A 276 8.91 0.90 16.36
CA GLN A 276 8.85 2.34 16.08
C GLN A 276 7.79 2.71 15.04
N LEU A 277 6.68 3.28 15.52
CA LEU A 277 5.66 3.94 14.70
C LEU A 277 6.27 5.19 14.05
N MET A 278 6.29 5.23 12.71
CA MET A 278 6.53 6.49 11.99
C MET A 278 5.27 7.35 12.07
N ARG A 279 5.42 8.64 12.38
CA ARG A 279 4.35 9.63 12.35
C ARG A 279 4.68 10.70 11.32
N LEU A 280 3.75 10.94 10.40
CA LEU A 280 3.82 12.05 9.45
C LEU A 280 3.32 13.34 10.10
N HIS A 281 3.94 14.48 9.78
CA HIS A 281 3.36 15.78 10.09
C HIS A 281 2.39 16.18 8.96
N GLY A 282 1.20 16.66 9.33
CA GLY A 282 0.18 17.12 8.38
C GLY A 282 -0.99 16.15 8.16
N THR A 283 -1.03 15.01 8.85
CA THR A 283 -2.23 14.15 8.86
C THR A 283 -3.34 14.82 9.69
N MET A 284 -4.52 15.01 9.10
CA MET A 284 -5.71 15.33 9.89
C MET A 284 -6.27 14.05 10.50
N ARG A 285 -6.44 14.02 11.83
CA ARG A 285 -7.26 12.99 12.48
C ARG A 285 -8.72 13.37 12.29
N GLU A 286 -9.51 12.50 11.68
CA GLU A 286 -10.97 12.60 11.76
C GLU A 286 -11.39 12.45 13.23
N THR A 287 -12.15 13.43 13.73
CA THR A 287 -12.88 13.35 15.00
C THR A 287 -14.09 12.45 14.91
#